data_AF-A0A7H4N4S9-F1
#
_entry.id   AF-A0A7H4N4S9-F1
#
_cell.length_a   1.000
_cell.length_b   1.000
_cell.length_c   1.000
_cell.angle_alpha   90.00
_cell.angle_beta   90.00
_cell.angle_gamma   90.00
#
_symmetry.space_group_name_H-M   'P 1'
#
loop_
_entity.id
_entity.type
_entity.pdbx_description
1 polymer ?
#
loop_
_entity_poly.entity_id
_entity_poly.type
_entity_poly.pdbx_seq_one_letter_code
_entity_poly.pdbx_strand_id
1 'polypeptide(L)'
;MLVAAGQFAVTPDWTENAQTCVSMMRQAAERGAALLVLPEALLARDDSDADLSVKSAQRLDGGFLRLLLAESENSALTTVLTLHIPSGEGRAANTLVALRQGRIIAQYQKLHLYDAFNIQESRLVDAGRQIPPLIEVDGMRVGLMTCYDLRFPELALSLALSGAQLIVFARRVGKRAAEGAPLGDAIGGAGPGYYLLYCRRRGVRDA
;
A
#
# COMPACT_ATOMS: atom_id res chain seq x y z
N MET A 1 -10.63 14.85 6.02
CA MET A 1 -9.70 13.98 5.29
C MET A 1 -10.22 13.56 3.93
N LEU A 2 -9.60 14.08 2.86
CA LEU A 2 -9.77 13.57 1.49
C LEU A 2 -8.76 12.45 1.23
N VAL A 3 -9.23 11.33 0.65
CA VAL A 3 -8.40 10.16 0.34
C VAL A 3 -8.41 9.91 -1.17
N ALA A 4 -7.22 9.84 -1.76
CA ALA A 4 -7.01 9.46 -3.15
C ALA A 4 -6.59 7.99 -3.23
N ALA A 5 -7.06 7.29 -4.27
CA ALA A 5 -6.61 5.94 -4.60
C ALA A 5 -5.95 5.95 -5.98
N GLY A 6 -4.67 5.59 -6.03
CA GLY A 6 -3.91 5.50 -7.27
C GLY A 6 -3.93 4.08 -7.83
N GLN A 7 -4.10 3.95 -9.14
CA GLN A 7 -4.17 2.66 -9.83
C GLN A 7 -3.50 2.75 -11.19
N PHE A 8 -2.55 1.85 -11.44
CA PHE A 8 -1.89 1.70 -12.74
C PHE A 8 -1.38 0.26 -12.93
N ALA A 9 -1.08 -0.09 -14.18
CA ALA A 9 -0.41 -1.34 -14.50
C ALA A 9 1.10 -1.18 -14.24
N VAL A 10 1.62 -1.95 -13.27
CA VAL A 10 3.07 -2.01 -12.99
C VAL A 10 3.78 -2.57 -14.22
N THR A 11 4.77 -1.85 -14.73
CA THR A 11 5.60 -2.24 -15.87
C THR A 11 6.85 -3.01 -15.41
N PRO A 12 7.65 -3.59 -16.31
CA PRO A 12 8.92 -4.22 -15.95
C PRO A 12 10.01 -3.26 -15.46
N ASP A 13 9.87 -1.94 -15.67
CA ASP A 13 10.87 -0.94 -15.28
C ASP A 13 10.44 -0.17 -14.02
N TRP A 14 11.20 -0.34 -12.94
CA TRP A 14 10.93 0.35 -11.68
C TRP A 14 11.00 1.86 -11.78
N THR A 15 11.77 2.40 -12.73
CA THR A 15 11.94 3.84 -12.93
C THR A 15 10.65 4.46 -13.47
N GLU A 16 10.04 3.81 -14.46
CA GLU A 16 8.75 4.20 -15.05
C GLU A 16 7.63 4.10 -14.00
N ASN A 17 7.62 3.01 -13.22
CA ASN A 17 6.67 2.82 -12.13
C ASN A 17 6.82 3.91 -11.06
N ALA A 18 8.04 4.28 -10.68
CA ALA A 18 8.31 5.34 -9.72
C ALA A 18 7.85 6.70 -10.22
N GLN A 19 8.13 7.04 -11.48
CA GLN A 19 7.65 8.28 -12.12
C GLN A 19 6.11 8.35 -12.16
N THR A 20 5.45 7.22 -12.46
CA THR A 20 3.99 7.12 -12.40
C THR A 20 3.48 7.41 -10.98
N CYS A 21 4.10 6.83 -9.95
CA CYS A 21 3.74 7.10 -8.55
C CYS A 21 3.94 8.57 -8.17
N VAL A 22 5.06 9.17 -8.57
CA VAL A 22 5.36 10.60 -8.34
C VAL A 22 4.29 11.49 -9.00
N SER A 23 3.89 11.18 -10.23
CA SER A 23 2.80 11.91 -10.90
C SER A 23 1.48 11.80 -10.14
N MET A 24 1.12 10.61 -9.64
CA MET A 24 -0.07 10.43 -8.82
C MET A 24 0.00 11.17 -7.48
N MET A 25 1.18 11.22 -6.84
CA MET A 25 1.41 12.00 -5.62
C MET A 25 1.15 13.49 -5.85
N ARG A 26 1.65 14.04 -6.97
CA ARG A 26 1.40 15.44 -7.35
C ARG A 26 -0.09 15.71 -7.56
N GLN A 27 -0.74 14.89 -8.37
CA GLN A 27 -2.18 15.05 -8.64
C GLN A 27 -3.04 14.95 -7.37
N ALA A 28 -2.70 14.03 -6.45
CA ALA A 28 -3.39 13.90 -5.18
C ALA A 28 -3.17 15.13 -4.28
N ALA A 29 -1.93 15.63 -4.20
CA ALA A 29 -1.60 16.83 -3.44
C ALA A 29 -2.29 18.09 -4.00
N GLU A 30 -2.30 18.27 -5.33
CA GLU A 30 -2.98 19.38 -6.02
C GLU A 30 -4.50 19.39 -5.75
N ARG A 31 -5.10 18.20 -5.58
CA ARG A 31 -6.52 18.05 -5.23
C ARG A 31 -6.79 18.17 -3.73
N GLY A 32 -5.77 18.41 -2.91
CA GLY A 32 -5.90 18.54 -1.45
C GLY A 32 -6.13 17.21 -0.72
N ALA A 33 -5.72 16.08 -1.31
CA ALA A 33 -5.79 14.80 -0.61
C ALA A 33 -4.81 14.79 0.57
N ALA A 34 -5.25 14.24 1.69
CA ALA A 34 -4.41 14.04 2.87
C ALA A 34 -3.75 12.65 2.88
N LEU A 35 -4.37 11.68 2.18
CA LEU A 35 -3.89 10.31 2.06
C LEU A 35 -3.98 9.85 0.61
N LEU A 36 -2.89 9.29 0.07
CA LEU A 36 -2.86 8.57 -1.19
C LEU A 36 -2.52 7.11 -0.92
N VAL A 37 -3.34 6.18 -1.39
CA VAL A 37 -3.07 4.74 -1.34
C VAL A 37 -2.72 4.26 -2.74
N LEU A 38 -1.51 3.73 -2.90
CA LEU A 38 -1.00 3.15 -4.14
C LEU A 38 -1.05 1.61 -4.09
N PRO A 39 -0.94 0.92 -5.25
CA PRO A 39 -1.07 -0.53 -5.32
C PRO A 39 0.04 -1.32 -4.63
N GLU A 40 -0.14 -2.64 -4.61
CA GLU A 40 0.85 -3.58 -4.07
C GLU A 40 1.97 -3.91 -5.09
N ALA A 41 3.19 -4.14 -4.59
CA ALA A 41 4.35 -4.63 -5.33
C ALA A 41 4.73 -3.80 -6.57
N LEU A 42 5.05 -2.51 -6.35
CA LEU A 42 5.20 -1.51 -7.41
C LEU A 42 6.56 -1.49 -8.14
N LEU A 43 7.53 -2.32 -7.73
CA LEU A 43 8.87 -2.27 -8.32
C LEU A 43 8.86 -2.70 -9.78
N ALA A 44 8.41 -3.92 -10.06
CA ALA A 44 8.37 -4.41 -11.43
C ALA A 44 7.39 -5.58 -11.55
N ARG A 45 6.84 -5.74 -12.75
CA ARG A 45 6.03 -6.89 -13.11
C ARG A 45 6.12 -7.18 -14.61
N ASP A 46 6.22 -8.46 -14.93
CA ASP A 46 6.09 -8.99 -16.27
C ASP A 46 5.25 -10.29 -16.19
N ASP A 47 4.37 -10.53 -17.16
CA ASP A 47 3.57 -11.76 -17.19
C ASP A 47 4.42 -12.96 -17.69
N SER A 48 5.54 -12.70 -18.35
CA SER A 48 6.52 -13.71 -18.77
C SER A 48 7.51 -14.10 -17.67
N ASP A 49 7.63 -13.30 -16.62
CA ASP A 49 8.49 -13.57 -15.45
C ASP A 49 7.73 -13.28 -14.14
N ALA A 50 7.09 -14.32 -13.62
CA ALA A 50 6.30 -14.25 -12.38
C ALA A 50 7.14 -13.81 -11.15
N ASP A 51 8.47 -13.95 -11.22
CA ASP A 51 9.39 -13.66 -10.12
C ASP A 51 10.03 -12.28 -10.24
N LEU A 52 9.78 -11.55 -11.33
CA LEU A 52 10.39 -10.25 -11.59
C LEU A 52 10.18 -9.28 -10.42
N SER A 53 9.02 -9.31 -9.78
CA SER A 53 8.73 -8.45 -8.64
C SER A 53 9.67 -8.66 -7.45
N VAL A 54 10.11 -9.91 -7.20
CA VAL A 54 11.10 -10.23 -6.15
C VAL A 54 12.52 -10.03 -6.66
N LYS A 55 12.81 -10.37 -7.91
CA LYS A 55 14.13 -10.14 -8.54
C LYS A 55 14.49 -8.65 -8.59
N SER A 56 13.50 -7.78 -8.74
CA SER A 56 13.63 -6.33 -8.74
C SER A 56 13.58 -5.73 -7.33
N ALA A 57 13.58 -6.53 -6.26
CA ALA A 57 13.51 -6.05 -4.89
C ALA A 57 14.60 -5.02 -4.59
N GLN A 58 14.21 -3.93 -3.94
CA GLN A 58 15.11 -2.83 -3.59
C GLN A 58 15.10 -2.62 -2.07
N ARG A 59 16.22 -2.14 -1.53
CA ARG A 59 16.30 -1.73 -0.13
C ARG A 59 15.44 -0.48 0.11
N LEU A 60 15.18 -0.17 1.38
CA LEU A 60 14.40 1.02 1.77
C LEU A 60 15.05 2.35 1.33
N ASP A 61 16.37 2.34 1.14
CA ASP A 61 17.16 3.44 0.60
C ASP A 61 17.43 3.30 -0.91
N GLY A 62 16.71 2.41 -1.60
CA GLY A 62 16.81 2.17 -3.03
C GLY A 62 16.28 3.33 -3.90
N GLY A 63 16.57 3.26 -5.20
CA GLY A 63 16.23 4.31 -6.16
C GLY A 63 14.74 4.63 -6.22
N PHE A 64 13.88 3.60 -6.17
CA PHE A 64 12.43 3.77 -6.20
C PHE A 64 11.95 4.65 -5.04
N LEU A 65 12.30 4.30 -3.80
CA LEU A 65 11.86 5.05 -2.63
C LEU A 65 12.51 6.43 -2.54
N ARG A 66 13.75 6.61 -2.98
CA ARG A 66 14.38 7.93 -3.01
C ARG A 66 13.58 8.94 -3.83
N LEU A 67 13.05 8.54 -4.99
CA LEU A 67 12.23 9.41 -5.83
C LEU A 67 10.92 9.82 -5.13
N LEU A 68 10.23 8.87 -4.50
CA LEU A 68 8.97 9.15 -3.79
C LEU A 68 9.21 9.94 -2.50
N LEU A 69 10.30 9.68 -1.78
CA LEU A 69 10.68 10.45 -0.59
C LEU A 69 10.96 11.90 -0.98
N ALA A 70 11.76 12.15 -2.02
CA ALA A 70 12.04 13.49 -2.53
C ALA A 70 10.74 14.24 -2.92
N GLU A 71 9.82 13.57 -3.63
CA GLU A 71 8.52 14.18 -3.96
C GLU A 71 7.69 14.52 -2.71
N SER A 72 7.81 13.72 -1.65
CA SER A 72 7.05 13.93 -0.41
C SER A 72 7.60 15.03 0.51
N GLU A 73 8.82 15.55 0.29
CA GLU A 73 9.51 16.47 1.22
C GLU A 73 8.69 17.71 1.56
N ASN A 74 8.05 18.32 0.56
CA ASN A 74 7.31 19.57 0.70
C ASN A 74 5.78 19.37 0.71
N SER A 75 5.32 18.14 0.96
CA SER A 75 3.90 17.80 0.94
C SER A 75 3.45 17.24 2.29
N ALA A 76 2.26 17.66 2.72
CA ALA A 76 1.56 17.05 3.87
C ALA A 76 0.87 15.73 3.50
N LEU A 77 0.82 15.38 2.21
CA LEU A 77 0.23 14.14 1.73
C LEU A 77 0.95 12.93 2.35
N THR A 78 0.17 12.07 3.00
CA THR A 78 0.66 10.75 3.40
C THR A 78 0.46 9.79 2.24
N THR A 79 1.51 9.10 1.80
CA THR A 79 1.44 8.12 0.70
C THR A 79 1.71 6.72 1.23
N VAL A 80 0.79 5.78 0.99
CA VAL A 80 0.91 4.39 1.39
C VAL A 80 1.10 3.52 0.15
N LEU A 81 2.11 2.65 0.16
CA LEU A 81 2.39 1.73 -0.94
C LEU A 81 3.08 0.48 -0.41
N THR A 82 3.33 -0.51 -1.27
CA THR A 82 4.17 -1.67 -0.90
C THR A 82 5.25 -1.97 -1.93
N LEU A 83 6.37 -2.50 -1.46
CA LEU A 83 7.52 -2.90 -2.24
C LEU A 83 8.07 -4.23 -1.72
N HIS A 84 8.70 -5.00 -2.60
CA HIS A 84 9.53 -6.12 -2.16
C HIS A 84 10.87 -5.58 -1.68
N ILE A 85 11.18 -5.82 -0.40
CA ILE A 85 12.44 -5.44 0.24
C ILE A 85 13.27 -6.71 0.47
N PRO A 86 14.54 -6.79 0.06
CA PRO A 86 15.35 -7.99 0.23
C PRO A 86 15.38 -8.45 1.70
N SER A 87 15.08 -9.73 1.93
CA SER A 87 15.07 -10.38 3.26
C SER A 87 16.12 -11.49 3.40
N GLY A 88 16.72 -11.91 2.28
CA GLY A 88 17.76 -12.93 2.20
C GLY A 88 18.17 -13.15 0.74
N GLU A 89 19.02 -14.15 0.50
CA GLU A 89 19.43 -14.50 -0.87
C GLU A 89 18.23 -14.96 -1.70
N GLY A 90 17.93 -14.23 -2.78
CA GLY A 90 16.83 -14.53 -3.68
C GLY A 90 15.43 -14.38 -3.07
N ARG A 91 15.32 -13.81 -1.86
CA ARG A 91 14.05 -13.65 -1.13
C ARG A 91 13.80 -12.19 -0.76
N ALA A 92 12.53 -11.84 -0.64
CA ALA A 92 12.11 -10.51 -0.21
C ALA A 92 10.93 -10.56 0.78
N ALA A 93 10.76 -9.54 1.59
CA ALA A 93 9.53 -9.30 2.33
C ALA A 93 8.65 -8.31 1.55
N ASN A 94 7.37 -8.62 1.40
CA ASN A 94 6.39 -7.67 0.88
C ASN A 94 6.09 -6.62 1.96
N THR A 95 6.70 -5.45 1.82
CA THR A 95 6.74 -4.42 2.84
C THR A 95 5.89 -3.23 2.42
N LEU A 96 4.82 -2.98 3.17
CA LEU A 96 4.07 -1.74 3.14
C LEU A 96 4.88 -0.63 3.82
N VAL A 97 4.93 0.52 3.18
CA VAL A 97 5.53 1.75 3.73
C VAL A 97 4.53 2.89 3.66
N ALA A 98 4.57 3.75 4.68
CA ALA A 98 3.89 5.04 4.67
C ALA A 98 4.94 6.15 4.61
N LEU A 99 4.80 7.05 3.64
CA LEU A 99 5.71 8.17 3.39
C LEU A 99 5.02 9.49 3.71
N ARG A 100 5.75 10.42 4.33
CA ARG A 100 5.31 11.80 4.56
C ARG A 100 6.52 12.69 4.81
N GLN A 101 6.56 13.89 4.24
CA GLN A 101 7.60 14.90 4.52
C GLN A 101 9.03 14.36 4.36
N GLY A 102 9.30 13.62 3.28
CA GLY A 102 10.63 13.08 2.99
C GLY A 102 11.04 11.90 3.87
N ARG A 103 10.10 11.30 4.62
CA ARG A 103 10.40 10.25 5.59
C ARG A 103 9.47 9.05 5.45
N ILE A 104 10.01 7.88 5.76
CA ILE A 104 9.21 6.68 6.01
C ILE A 104 8.70 6.77 7.46
N ILE A 105 7.40 7.03 7.63
CA ILE A 105 6.77 7.22 8.94
C ILE A 105 6.22 5.90 9.53
N ALA A 106 6.01 4.89 8.70
CA ALA A 106 5.63 3.54 9.14
C ALA A 106 6.06 2.48 8.14
N GLN A 107 6.26 1.27 8.64
CA GLN A 107 6.61 0.09 7.85
C GLN A 107 5.84 -1.11 8.39
N TYR A 108 5.44 -2.02 7.50
CA TYR A 108 4.73 -3.24 7.84
C TYR A 108 5.04 -4.33 6.83
N GLN A 109 5.56 -5.47 7.28
CA GLN A 109 5.76 -6.64 6.44
C GLN A 109 4.49 -7.49 6.44
N LYS A 110 3.98 -7.82 5.24
CA LYS A 110 2.77 -8.60 5.03
C LYS A 110 2.77 -9.88 5.87
N LEU A 111 1.77 -10.03 6.74
CA LEU A 111 1.63 -11.21 7.60
C LEU A 111 1.12 -12.41 6.81
N HIS A 112 0.08 -12.23 6.01
CA HIS A 112 -0.60 -13.32 5.34
C HIS A 112 -0.16 -13.42 3.88
N LEU A 113 0.66 -14.42 3.56
CA LEU A 113 1.11 -14.68 2.19
C LEU A 113 0.06 -15.51 1.43
N TYR A 114 -0.08 -15.24 0.14
CA TYR A 114 -1.00 -15.94 -0.74
C TYR A 114 -0.39 -17.23 -1.28
N ASP A 115 -0.75 -18.35 -0.64
CA ASP A 115 -0.40 -19.70 -1.10
C ASP A 115 -1.68 -20.47 -1.44
N ALA A 116 -2.19 -20.26 -2.66
CA ALA A 116 -3.41 -20.92 -3.12
C ALA A 116 -3.43 -21.09 -4.64
N PHE A 117 -4.12 -22.14 -5.09
CA PHE A 117 -4.15 -22.59 -6.48
C PHE A 117 -2.73 -22.81 -7.01
N ASN A 118 -2.36 -22.16 -8.12
CA ASN A 118 -1.04 -22.28 -8.75
C ASN A 118 -0.09 -21.15 -8.36
N ILE A 119 -0.42 -20.37 -7.33
CA ILE A 119 0.42 -19.27 -6.84
C ILE A 119 0.88 -19.62 -5.43
N GLN A 120 2.20 -19.60 -5.24
CA GLN A 120 2.85 -19.77 -3.94
C GLN A 120 3.75 -18.56 -3.69
N GLU A 121 3.20 -17.53 -3.05
CA GLU A 121 3.92 -16.31 -2.69
C GLU A 121 5.08 -16.64 -1.72
N SER A 122 4.88 -17.59 -0.79
CA SER A 122 5.90 -17.98 0.20
C SER A 122 7.18 -18.59 -0.40
N ARG A 123 7.13 -19.02 -1.66
CA ARG A 123 8.30 -19.57 -2.37
C ARG A 123 9.46 -18.58 -2.38
N LEU A 124 9.16 -17.29 -2.57
CA LEU A 124 10.18 -16.22 -2.65
C LEU A 124 9.94 -15.07 -1.68
N VAL A 125 8.77 -15.03 -1.02
CA VAL A 125 8.42 -13.95 -0.09
C VAL A 125 8.43 -14.45 1.35
N ASP A 126 9.04 -13.67 2.25
CA ASP A 126 9.01 -13.92 3.69
C ASP A 126 7.86 -13.17 4.36
N ALA A 127 7.13 -13.88 5.24
CA ALA A 127 6.04 -13.31 6.02
C ALA A 127 6.57 -12.42 7.15
N GLY A 128 5.86 -11.34 7.42
CA GLY A 128 6.06 -10.51 8.59
C GLY A 128 5.72 -11.25 9.89
N ARG A 129 6.05 -10.62 11.03
CA ARG A 129 5.78 -11.17 12.38
C ARG A 129 5.10 -10.19 13.33
N GLN A 130 4.78 -9.00 12.85
CA GLN A 130 4.27 -7.90 13.66
C GLN A 130 2.97 -7.37 13.07
N ILE A 131 2.02 -7.04 13.95
CA ILE A 131 0.79 -6.33 13.58
C ILE A 131 1.18 -4.93 13.08
N PRO A 132 0.57 -4.42 12.00
CA PRO A 132 0.87 -3.10 11.47
C PRO A 132 0.60 -2.00 12.51
N PRO A 133 1.44 -0.95 12.55
CA PRO A 133 1.16 0.20 13.39
C PRO A 133 -0.04 0.99 12.86
N LEU A 134 -0.65 1.78 13.75
CA LEU A 134 -1.56 2.85 13.35
C LEU A 134 -0.74 4.10 13.02
N ILE A 135 -1.15 4.83 11.99
CA ILE A 135 -0.59 6.14 11.66
C ILE A 135 -1.63 7.24 11.82
N GLU A 136 -1.19 8.46 12.11
CA GLU A 136 -2.08 9.62 12.15
C GLU A 136 -2.03 10.39 10.83
N VAL A 137 -3.19 10.60 10.22
CA VAL A 137 -3.38 11.39 9.00
C VAL A 137 -4.58 12.29 9.19
N ASP A 138 -4.39 13.62 9.09
CA ASP A 138 -5.47 14.62 9.21
C ASP A 138 -6.36 14.41 10.46
N GLY A 139 -5.73 14.14 11.62
CA GLY A 139 -6.41 13.89 12.89
C GLY A 139 -7.14 12.54 13.01
N MET A 140 -7.01 11.66 12.02
CA MET A 140 -7.57 10.31 12.03
C MET A 140 -6.49 9.25 12.24
N ARG A 141 -6.76 8.26 13.10
CA ARG A 141 -5.94 7.06 13.21
C ARG A 141 -6.26 6.09 12.08
N VAL A 142 -5.28 5.81 11.23
CA VAL A 142 -5.39 4.94 10.05
C VAL A 142 -4.64 3.64 10.31
N GLY A 143 -5.33 2.51 10.18
CA GLY A 143 -4.76 1.17 10.17
C GLY A 143 -4.32 0.77 8.77
N LEU A 144 -3.24 -0.02 8.70
CA LEU A 144 -2.59 -0.40 7.45
C LEU A 144 -2.72 -1.91 7.24
N MET A 145 -3.12 -2.35 6.06
CA MET A 145 -3.16 -3.77 5.67
C MET A 145 -2.65 -3.91 4.23
N THR A 146 -2.34 -5.13 3.79
CA THR A 146 -2.02 -5.36 2.38
C THR A 146 -2.67 -6.63 1.82
N CYS A 147 -3.36 -6.46 0.69
CA CYS A 147 -3.89 -7.51 -0.18
C CYS A 147 -4.55 -8.68 0.54
N TYR A 148 -3.82 -9.78 0.75
CA TYR A 148 -4.37 -11.01 1.30
C TYR A 148 -4.73 -10.90 2.79
N ASP A 149 -4.17 -9.92 3.51
CA ASP A 149 -4.57 -9.57 4.87
C ASP A 149 -6.08 -9.32 5.01
N LEU A 150 -6.75 -8.83 3.95
CA LEU A 150 -8.19 -8.59 3.93
C LEU A 150 -9.01 -9.86 4.23
N ARG A 151 -8.46 -11.04 3.96
CA ARG A 151 -9.14 -12.33 4.20
C ARG A 151 -9.13 -12.76 5.66
N PHE A 152 -8.37 -12.07 6.52
CA PHE A 152 -8.17 -12.40 7.93
C PHE A 152 -8.82 -11.30 8.78
N PRO A 153 -10.11 -11.44 9.12
CA PRO A 153 -10.86 -10.41 9.85
C PRO A 153 -10.25 -10.07 11.21
N GLU A 154 -9.47 -10.98 11.80
CA GLU A 154 -8.76 -10.80 13.06
C GLU A 154 -7.78 -9.63 13.00
N LEU A 155 -7.13 -9.42 11.86
CA LEU A 155 -6.19 -8.30 11.68
C LEU A 155 -6.94 -6.96 11.63
N ALA A 156 -8.02 -6.89 10.85
CA ALA A 156 -8.86 -5.70 10.80
C ALA A 156 -9.49 -5.40 12.18
N LEU A 157 -9.94 -6.43 12.89
CA LEU A 157 -10.46 -6.32 14.25
C LEU A 157 -9.38 -5.81 15.22
N SER A 158 -8.18 -6.36 15.17
CA SER A 158 -7.07 -5.91 16.01
C SER A 158 -6.74 -4.44 15.78
N LEU A 159 -6.72 -3.97 14.53
CA LEU A 159 -6.50 -2.56 14.20
C LEU A 159 -7.63 -1.67 14.73
N ALA A 160 -8.89 -2.10 14.57
CA ALA A 160 -10.05 -1.39 15.09
C ALA A 160 -10.04 -1.29 16.63
N LEU A 161 -9.69 -2.39 17.33
CA LEU A 161 -9.56 -2.41 18.79
C LEU A 161 -8.42 -1.52 19.28
N SER A 162 -7.31 -1.45 18.54
CA SER A 162 -6.22 -0.49 18.76
C SER A 162 -6.61 0.96 18.48
N GLY A 163 -7.81 1.20 17.96
CA GLY A 163 -8.39 2.53 17.80
C GLY A 163 -8.34 3.09 16.39
N ALA A 164 -8.10 2.27 15.37
CA ALA A 164 -8.23 2.69 13.97
C ALA A 164 -9.65 3.25 13.69
N GLN A 165 -9.70 4.40 13.04
CA GLN A 165 -10.92 5.05 12.55
C GLN A 165 -11.13 4.79 11.05
N LEU A 166 -10.02 4.55 10.33
CA LEU A 166 -9.98 4.13 8.94
C LEU A 166 -8.99 2.97 8.81
N ILE A 167 -9.29 1.97 8.01
CA ILE A 167 -8.32 0.96 7.59
C ILE A 167 -8.19 1.04 6.08
N VAL A 168 -6.94 1.15 5.62
CA VAL A 168 -6.60 1.16 4.19
C VAL A 168 -5.80 -0.07 3.85
N PHE A 169 -5.91 -0.52 2.60
CA PHE A 169 -5.02 -1.55 2.10
C PHE A 169 -4.62 -1.35 0.65
N ALA A 170 -3.35 -1.61 0.41
CA ALA A 170 -2.79 -1.72 -0.93
C ALA A 170 -3.10 -3.11 -1.48
N ARG A 171 -3.54 -3.20 -2.73
CA ARG A 171 -3.81 -4.46 -3.41
C ARG A 171 -3.07 -4.50 -4.73
N ARG A 172 -2.61 -5.68 -5.14
CA ARG A 172 -2.07 -5.88 -6.48
C ARG A 172 -3.16 -5.69 -7.54
N VAL A 173 -2.91 -4.80 -8.49
CA VAL A 173 -3.80 -4.56 -9.63
C VAL A 173 -3.44 -5.52 -10.76
N GLY A 174 -4.43 -6.21 -11.33
CA GLY A 174 -4.26 -7.01 -12.55
C GLY A 174 -4.40 -6.13 -13.81
N LYS A 175 -3.76 -6.50 -14.92
CA LYS A 175 -3.80 -5.73 -16.19
C LYS A 175 -5.23 -5.33 -16.61
N ARG A 176 -6.19 -6.27 -16.57
CA ARG A 176 -7.61 -6.02 -16.88
C ARG A 176 -8.30 -5.00 -15.97
N ALA A 177 -7.81 -4.79 -14.75
CA ALA A 177 -8.36 -3.78 -13.84
C ALA A 177 -7.69 -2.41 -14.01
N ALA A 178 -6.48 -2.35 -14.59
CA ALA A 178 -5.78 -1.09 -14.85
C ALA A 178 -6.32 -0.36 -16.10
N GLU A 179 -6.84 -1.10 -17.07
CA GLU A 179 -7.52 -0.57 -18.26
C GLU A 179 -8.87 0.07 -17.87
N GLY A 180 -8.85 1.33 -17.45
CA GLY A 180 -10.07 2.16 -17.31
C GLY A 180 -10.30 2.87 -15.96
N ALA A 181 -9.36 2.84 -15.01
CA ALA A 181 -9.53 3.48 -13.71
C ALA A 181 -8.63 4.73 -13.54
N PRO A 182 -9.12 5.97 -13.78
CA PRO A 182 -8.41 7.18 -13.37
C PRO A 182 -8.33 7.30 -11.85
N LEU A 183 -7.52 8.24 -11.35
CA LEU A 183 -7.47 8.63 -9.94
C LEU A 183 -8.89 8.93 -9.45
N GLY A 184 -9.42 8.08 -8.56
CA GLY A 184 -10.80 8.19 -8.07
C GLY A 184 -10.88 8.86 -6.70
N ASP A 185 -11.93 9.66 -6.47
CA ASP A 185 -12.29 10.14 -5.15
C ASP A 185 -12.84 8.96 -4.34
N ALA A 186 -12.09 8.50 -3.34
CA ALA A 186 -12.46 7.31 -2.58
C ALA A 186 -13.49 7.67 -1.50
N ILE A 187 -14.77 7.76 -1.89
CA ILE A 187 -15.90 7.86 -0.97
C ILE A 187 -16.67 6.53 -1.01
N GLY A 188 -16.40 5.67 -0.03
CA GLY A 188 -17.23 4.50 0.32
C GLY A 188 -17.76 3.68 -0.86
N GLY A 189 -16.90 2.94 -1.56
CA GLY A 189 -17.32 2.04 -2.63
C GLY A 189 -16.31 0.91 -2.87
N ALA A 190 -16.82 -0.32 -3.01
CA ALA A 190 -16.07 -1.49 -3.45
C ALA A 190 -15.79 -1.38 -4.96
N GLY A 191 -14.75 -0.63 -5.33
CA GLY A 191 -14.24 -0.57 -6.70
C GLY A 191 -13.18 -1.66 -6.97
N PRO A 192 -12.92 -2.01 -8.24
CA PRO A 192 -11.89 -2.97 -8.59
C PRO A 192 -10.48 -2.36 -8.42
N GLY A 193 -9.91 -2.44 -7.21
CA GLY A 193 -8.49 -2.11 -7.00
C GLY A 193 -8.08 -1.71 -5.59
N TYR A 194 -9.03 -1.25 -4.76
CA TYR A 194 -8.81 -0.78 -3.40
C TYR A 194 -10.10 -0.91 -2.61
N TYR A 195 -10.02 -1.10 -1.29
CA TYR A 195 -11.18 -0.88 -0.43
C TYR A 195 -10.77 -0.05 0.77
N LEU A 196 -11.66 0.84 1.17
CA LEU A 196 -11.56 1.58 2.42
C LEU A 196 -12.53 0.93 3.41
N LEU A 197 -12.00 0.50 4.55
CA LEU A 197 -12.80 0.01 5.67
C LEU A 197 -12.96 1.16 6.66
N TYR A 198 -14.13 1.79 6.66
CA TYR A 198 -14.45 2.85 7.60
C TYR A 198 -14.90 2.26 8.94
N CYS A 199 -14.13 2.49 10.01
CA CYS A 199 -14.43 2.02 11.35
C CYS A 199 -15.07 3.13 12.17
N ARG A 200 -16.41 3.20 12.19
CA ARG A 200 -17.13 4.09 13.09
C ARG A 200 -17.28 3.44 14.46
N ARG A 201 -16.70 4.01 15.52
CA ARG A 201 -17.16 3.72 16.89
C ARG A 201 -18.62 4.22 16.99
N ARG A 202 -19.57 3.32 17.22
CA ARG A 202 -20.84 3.73 17.86
C ARG A 202 -20.48 4.06 19.30
N GLY A 203 -20.62 5.32 19.71
CA GLY A 203 -20.57 5.67 21.12
C GLY A 203 -21.64 4.84 21.84
N VAL A 204 -21.22 4.10 22.86
CA VAL A 204 -22.14 3.64 23.90
C VAL A 204 -22.65 4.94 24.53
N ARG A 205 -23.96 5.22 24.40
CA ARG A 205 -24.57 6.26 25.23
C ARG A 205 -24.51 5.69 26.63
N ASP A 206 -23.87 6.40 27.55
CA ASP A 206 -23.99 6.11 28.97
C ASP A 206 -25.49 6.04 29.28
N ALA A 207 -25.93 4.89 29.80
CA ALA A 207 -27.29 4.61 30.23
C ALA A 207 -27.38 4.83 31.73
#